data_AF-A0A0C1NDB5-F1
#
_entry.id   AF-A0A0C1NDB5-F1
#
_cell.length_a   1.000
_cell.length_b   1.000
_cell.length_c   1.000
_cell.angle_alpha   90.00
_cell.angle_beta   90.00
_cell.angle_gamma   90.00
#
_symmetry.space_group_name_H-M   'P 1'
#
loop_
_entity.id
_entity.type
_entity.pdbx_description
1 polymer ?
#
loop_
_entity_poly.entity_id
_entity_poly.type
_entity_poly.pdbx_seq_one_letter_code
_entity_poly.pdbx_strand_id
1 'polypeptide(L)'
;MSVQILELDDQYVLNHCTKFLARTNTDPRHNFGQFKDDDVRARISESWRFPIVDTYSDGIDATKYYDRNRVTFVYQQQGGTSPNQVAVIGTFANLYEPIPLKNIKFLGEPTSYYAVSVLVPKGEVHTYKFIIDNQAIPDPINPQRTILDNGKEWSRFFTDFCTQPLNFDDWEYDLLGRLVEHILPFRTEEGQNFVNRYYNSLDRQDAETQVPYAYKLDESVGATNFIDNILAREENHYLVDYKICLEQIDRVLRQRNPFVDPNEMPREMYVELYKEMSTDNVNGWDKSKYNSPLHFLRLLRRHTYTGAFAHPKYGGNVGAAGWAYLAERLRDENGTTLFDWRRSIEKPLGINSDYHG
;
A
#
# COMPACT_ATOMS: atom_id res chain seq x y z
N MET A 1 3.66 -23.72 -13.16
CA MET A 1 4.18 -22.75 -14.16
C MET A 1 5.59 -22.38 -13.78
N SER A 2 6.51 -22.28 -14.75
CA SER A 2 7.86 -21.75 -14.50
C SER A 2 7.76 -20.24 -14.24
N VAL A 3 8.23 -19.79 -13.08
CA VAL A 3 8.26 -18.36 -12.75
C VAL A 3 9.54 -17.73 -13.30
N GLN A 4 9.44 -16.50 -13.80
CA GLN A 4 10.63 -15.78 -14.28
C GLN A 4 11.38 -15.19 -13.08
N ILE A 5 12.66 -15.54 -12.94
CA ILE A 5 13.57 -14.96 -11.94
C ILE A 5 14.16 -13.66 -12.50
N LEU A 6 14.24 -12.63 -11.67
CA LEU A 6 14.83 -11.34 -11.98
C LEU A 6 16.15 -11.18 -11.22
N GLU A 7 17.18 -10.75 -11.94
CA GLU A 7 18.43 -10.33 -11.32
C GLU A 7 18.37 -8.86 -10.94
N LEU A 8 18.38 -8.59 -9.63
CA LEU A 8 18.47 -7.24 -9.07
C LEU A 8 19.82 -7.03 -8.38
N ASP A 9 20.22 -5.77 -8.29
CA ASP A 9 21.36 -5.32 -7.48
C ASP A 9 21.11 -5.61 -5.99
N ASP A 10 22.15 -6.03 -5.28
CA ASP A 10 22.13 -6.22 -3.84
C ASP A 10 21.75 -4.93 -3.10
N GLN A 11 22.13 -3.77 -3.63
CA GLN A 11 21.78 -2.47 -3.06
C GLN A 11 20.27 -2.24 -3.01
N TYR A 12 19.51 -2.75 -4.00
CA TYR A 12 18.04 -2.67 -3.98
C TYR A 12 17.49 -3.38 -2.74
N VAL A 13 17.94 -4.61 -2.47
CA VAL A 13 17.49 -5.40 -1.31
C VAL A 13 17.91 -4.72 0.00
N LEU A 14 19.17 -4.25 0.08
CA LEU A 14 19.69 -3.58 1.27
C LEU A 14 18.95 -2.29 1.58
N ASN A 15 18.55 -1.50 0.59
CA ASN A 15 17.78 -0.27 0.81
C ASN A 15 16.43 -0.57 1.47
N HIS A 16 15.76 -1.66 1.09
CA HIS A 16 14.54 -2.10 1.75
C HIS A 16 14.81 -2.69 3.14
N CYS A 17 15.87 -3.49 3.31
CA CYS A 17 16.16 -4.14 4.58
C CYS A 17 16.70 -3.19 5.66
N THR A 18 17.44 -2.15 5.29
CA THR A 18 18.13 -1.27 6.25
C THR A 18 17.14 -0.51 7.13
N LYS A 19 16.00 -0.09 6.57
CA LYS A 19 14.95 0.61 7.32
C LYS A 19 14.25 -0.30 8.34
N PHE A 20 14.00 -1.56 7.95
CA PHE A 20 13.07 -2.45 8.65
C PHE A 20 13.76 -3.56 9.45
N LEU A 21 14.83 -4.15 8.93
CA LEU A 21 15.44 -5.40 9.44
C LEU A 21 16.84 -5.22 10.04
N ALA A 22 17.57 -4.14 9.73
CA ALA A 22 18.95 -3.93 10.18
C ALA A 22 19.10 -3.47 11.65
N ARG A 23 18.08 -3.68 12.49
CA ARG A 23 18.07 -3.20 13.88
C ARG A 23 18.58 -4.28 14.83
N THR A 24 19.60 -3.96 15.61
CA THR A 24 20.11 -4.83 16.69
C THR A 24 19.26 -4.77 17.97
N ASN A 25 18.36 -3.78 18.06
CA ASN A 25 17.47 -3.63 19.19
C ASN A 25 16.40 -4.74 19.19
N THR A 26 16.26 -5.43 20.31
CA THR A 26 15.33 -6.56 20.48
C THR A 26 14.05 -6.21 21.24
N ASP A 27 13.82 -4.94 21.55
CA ASP A 27 12.63 -4.48 22.24
C ASP A 27 11.40 -4.64 21.31
N PRO A 28 10.24 -5.07 21.83
CA PRO A 28 9.01 -5.22 21.04
C PRO A 28 8.33 -3.86 20.74
N ARG A 29 9.10 -2.87 20.25
CA ARG A 29 8.66 -1.47 20.04
C ARG A 29 7.56 -1.32 19.00
N HIS A 30 7.35 -2.34 18.17
CA HIS A 30 6.34 -2.36 17.12
C HIS A 30 5.22 -3.33 17.43
N ASN A 31 5.12 -3.80 18.68
CA ASN A 31 3.96 -4.52 19.18
C ASN A 31 2.90 -3.54 19.70
N PHE A 32 1.80 -3.43 18.98
CA PHE A 32 0.61 -2.66 19.35
C PHE A 32 -0.52 -3.58 19.87
N GLY A 33 -0.15 -4.78 20.34
CA GLY A 33 -1.08 -5.82 20.83
C GLY A 33 -1.35 -6.94 19.82
N GLN A 34 -0.78 -6.86 18.61
CA GLN A 34 -0.97 -7.85 17.55
C GLN A 34 -0.02 -9.07 17.65
N PHE A 35 1.05 -8.98 18.43
CA PHE A 35 2.02 -10.07 18.63
C PHE A 35 2.26 -10.36 20.11
N LYS A 36 2.95 -11.47 20.39
CA LYS A 36 3.58 -11.68 21.70
C LYS A 36 4.90 -10.91 21.74
N ASP A 37 5.35 -10.53 22.94
CA ASP A 37 6.57 -9.72 23.12
C ASP A 37 7.86 -10.45 22.68
N ASP A 38 7.84 -11.78 22.66
CA ASP A 38 8.94 -12.63 22.21
C ASP A 38 8.93 -12.90 20.69
N ASP A 39 7.88 -12.46 19.98
CA ASP A 39 7.76 -12.62 18.54
C ASP A 39 8.77 -11.72 17.79
N VAL A 40 9.50 -12.27 16.83
CA VAL A 40 10.45 -11.48 16.02
C VAL A 40 9.78 -10.30 15.32
N ARG A 41 8.50 -10.47 14.93
CA ARG A 41 7.70 -9.44 14.25
C ARG A 41 7.40 -8.24 15.13
N ALA A 42 7.39 -8.41 16.45
CA ALA A 42 7.20 -7.32 17.42
C ALA A 42 8.34 -6.30 17.41
N ARG A 43 9.52 -6.68 16.89
CA ARG A 43 10.74 -5.86 16.84
C ARG A 43 10.90 -5.13 15.50
N ILE A 44 10.13 -5.52 14.49
CA ILE A 44 10.27 -5.05 13.11
C ILE A 44 9.20 -4.00 12.83
N SER A 45 9.64 -2.83 12.39
CA SER A 45 8.74 -1.78 11.92
C SER A 45 8.11 -2.24 10.61
N GLU A 46 6.77 -2.20 10.52
CA GLU A 46 6.04 -2.49 9.27
C GLU A 46 6.40 -3.85 8.64
N SER A 47 6.47 -4.91 9.45
CA SER A 47 6.83 -6.27 9.00
C SER A 47 5.93 -6.83 7.88
N TRP A 48 4.72 -6.29 7.74
CA TRP A 48 3.78 -6.58 6.65
C TRP A 48 4.27 -6.15 5.26
N ARG A 49 5.36 -5.40 5.16
CA ARG A 49 5.99 -5.00 3.88
C ARG A 49 6.81 -6.12 3.21
N PHE A 50 6.93 -7.29 3.84
CA PHE A 50 7.65 -8.44 3.32
C PHE A 50 6.68 -9.58 2.96
N PRO A 51 6.83 -10.25 1.79
CA PRO A 51 7.85 -9.99 0.77
C PRO A 51 7.64 -8.62 0.09
N ILE A 52 8.70 -8.08 -0.50
CA ILE A 52 8.60 -6.77 -1.17
C ILE A 52 7.82 -6.99 -2.47
N VAL A 53 6.70 -6.30 -2.62
CA VAL A 53 5.90 -6.32 -3.84
C VAL A 53 6.01 -4.94 -4.47
N ASP A 54 6.50 -4.89 -5.71
CA ASP A 54 6.63 -3.67 -6.50
C ASP A 54 5.99 -3.86 -7.89
N THR A 55 5.63 -2.77 -8.54
CA THR A 55 5.34 -2.75 -9.98
C THR A 55 6.57 -3.20 -10.78
N TYR A 56 6.36 -3.93 -11.86
CA TYR A 56 7.42 -4.28 -12.79
C TYR A 56 7.25 -3.60 -14.13
N SER A 57 8.38 -3.23 -14.73
CA SER A 57 8.52 -2.73 -16.09
C SER A 57 9.86 -3.22 -16.62
N ASP A 58 9.93 -3.47 -17.93
CA ASP A 58 11.19 -3.78 -18.61
C ASP A 58 11.93 -2.53 -19.08
N GLY A 59 11.39 -1.33 -18.80
CA GLY A 59 11.94 -0.05 -19.22
C GLY A 59 11.81 0.23 -20.72
N ILE A 60 11.12 -0.63 -21.48
CA ILE A 60 10.97 -0.55 -22.93
C ILE A 60 9.49 -0.44 -23.31
N ASP A 61 8.65 -1.34 -22.81
CA ASP A 61 7.22 -1.40 -23.08
C ASP A 61 6.44 -1.47 -21.76
N ALA A 62 5.95 -0.31 -21.33
CA ALA A 62 5.19 -0.17 -20.10
C ALA A 62 3.86 -0.93 -20.10
N THR A 63 3.35 -1.35 -21.28
CA THR A 63 2.09 -2.09 -21.39
C THR A 63 2.29 -3.61 -21.30
N LYS A 64 3.43 -4.10 -21.78
CA LYS A 64 3.69 -5.54 -21.92
C LYS A 64 3.67 -6.30 -20.60
N TYR A 65 4.18 -5.71 -19.53
CA TYR A 65 4.24 -6.32 -18.20
C TYR A 65 3.38 -5.59 -17.17
N TYR A 66 2.41 -4.80 -17.63
CA TYR A 66 1.52 -4.07 -16.75
C TYR A 66 0.74 -4.98 -15.80
N ASP A 67 0.48 -6.23 -16.20
CA ASP A 67 -0.18 -7.26 -15.39
C ASP A 67 0.75 -7.97 -14.40
N ARG A 68 2.01 -7.52 -14.23
CA ARG A 68 3.01 -8.18 -13.37
C ARG A 68 3.49 -7.30 -12.22
N ASN A 69 3.72 -7.94 -11.08
CA ASN A 69 4.56 -7.42 -10.02
C ASN A 69 5.92 -8.11 -10.01
N ARG A 70 6.92 -7.35 -9.55
CA ARG A 70 8.17 -7.88 -9.03
C ARG A 70 7.97 -8.20 -7.56
N VAL A 71 8.17 -9.46 -7.20
CA VAL A 71 8.10 -9.92 -5.80
C VAL A 71 9.48 -10.35 -5.35
N THR A 72 10.03 -9.67 -4.36
CA THR A 72 11.33 -9.98 -3.76
C THR A 72 11.15 -10.61 -2.40
N PHE A 73 11.47 -11.90 -2.31
CA PHE A 73 11.51 -12.64 -1.06
C PHE A 73 12.85 -12.39 -0.38
N VAL A 74 12.82 -12.04 0.90
CA VAL A 74 14.03 -11.80 1.70
C VAL A 74 13.98 -12.67 2.94
N TYR A 75 15.03 -13.44 3.16
CA TYR A 75 15.26 -14.18 4.38
C TYR A 75 16.45 -13.57 5.13
N GLN A 76 16.22 -13.18 6.39
CA GLN A 76 17.29 -12.79 7.30
C GLN A 76 17.73 -14.00 8.11
N GLN A 77 19.01 -14.36 8.02
CA GLN A 77 19.62 -15.41 8.84
C GLN A 77 19.28 -15.20 10.32
N GLN A 78 18.74 -16.26 10.93
CA GLN A 78 18.47 -16.32 12.36
C GLN A 78 19.62 -17.05 13.06
N GLY A 79 20.20 -16.44 14.11
CA GLY A 79 21.30 -17.04 14.88
C GLY A 79 22.69 -16.87 14.25
N GLY A 80 23.69 -17.48 14.89
CA GLY A 80 25.12 -17.25 14.57
C GLY A 80 25.69 -18.09 13.42
N THR A 81 24.96 -19.06 12.91
CA THR A 81 25.43 -19.97 11.84
C THR A 81 24.72 -19.68 10.54
N SER A 82 25.49 -19.47 9.47
CA SER A 82 24.93 -19.26 8.14
C SER A 82 24.34 -20.56 7.58
N PRO A 83 23.11 -20.52 7.03
CA PRO A 83 22.51 -21.69 6.40
C PRO A 83 23.29 -22.08 5.15
N ASN A 84 23.35 -23.39 4.85
CA ASN A 84 24.00 -23.88 3.64
C ASN A 84 23.12 -23.63 2.41
N GLN A 85 21.80 -23.78 2.56
CA GLN A 85 20.83 -23.57 1.50
C GLN A 85 19.62 -22.78 2.01
N VAL A 86 19.28 -21.74 1.24
CA VAL A 86 18.05 -20.96 1.41
C VAL A 86 17.30 -20.98 0.08
N ALA A 87 16.04 -21.37 0.11
CA ALA A 87 15.16 -21.35 -1.05
C ALA A 87 13.75 -20.92 -0.66
N VAL A 88 12.91 -20.58 -1.63
CA VAL A 88 11.49 -20.28 -1.45
C VAL A 88 10.65 -21.22 -2.30
N ILE A 89 9.53 -21.66 -1.74
CA ILE A 89 8.47 -22.38 -2.45
C ILE A 89 7.14 -21.69 -2.22
N GLY A 90 6.27 -21.69 -3.22
CA GLY A 90 4.94 -21.13 -3.07
C GLY A 90 4.08 -21.28 -4.31
N THR A 91 2.82 -20.87 -4.19
CA THR A 91 1.79 -20.99 -5.23
C THR A 91 2.03 -20.09 -6.44
N PHE A 92 2.97 -19.15 -6.34
CA PHE A 92 3.41 -18.29 -7.44
C PHE A 92 4.33 -19.03 -8.44
N ALA A 93 4.74 -20.26 -8.13
CA ALA A 93 5.61 -21.10 -8.95
C ALA A 93 5.23 -22.60 -8.83
N ASN A 94 6.06 -23.50 -9.38
CA ASN A 94 5.91 -24.94 -9.17
C ASN A 94 6.24 -25.30 -7.70
N LEU A 95 5.28 -25.83 -6.95
CA LEU A 95 5.46 -26.17 -5.52
C LEU A 95 6.53 -27.24 -5.24
N TYR A 96 6.84 -28.09 -6.22
CA TYR A 96 7.86 -29.14 -6.10
C TYR A 96 9.27 -28.65 -6.45
N GLU A 97 9.43 -27.40 -6.85
CA GLU A 97 10.69 -26.84 -7.36
C GLU A 97 11.08 -25.60 -6.54
N PRO A 98 11.91 -25.78 -5.49
CA PRO A 98 12.39 -24.67 -4.68
C PRO A 98 13.26 -23.71 -5.48
N ILE A 99 12.98 -22.42 -5.35
CA ILE A 99 13.75 -21.36 -6.00
C ILE A 99 14.84 -20.90 -5.03
N PRO A 100 16.14 -21.07 -5.36
CA PRO A 100 17.22 -20.70 -4.46
C PRO A 100 17.30 -19.18 -4.28
N LEU A 101 17.59 -18.74 -3.05
CA LEU A 101 17.89 -17.36 -2.72
C LEU A 101 19.40 -17.14 -2.76
N LYS A 102 19.83 -16.02 -3.35
CA LYS A 102 21.24 -15.59 -3.34
C LYS A 102 21.57 -14.84 -2.05
N ASN A 103 22.79 -15.01 -1.54
CA ASN A 103 23.27 -14.18 -0.44
C ASN A 103 23.55 -12.76 -0.95
N ILE A 104 23.00 -11.77 -0.24
CA ILE A 104 23.11 -10.36 -0.57
C ILE A 104 24.41 -9.81 0.01
N LYS A 105 25.14 -9.04 -0.79
CA LYS A 105 26.43 -8.48 -0.41
C LYS A 105 26.36 -6.98 -0.16
N PHE A 106 27.19 -6.50 0.75
CA PHE A 106 27.46 -5.07 0.94
C PHE A 106 28.95 -4.82 0.71
N LEU A 107 29.28 -3.97 -0.27
CA LEU A 107 30.67 -3.72 -0.68
C LEU A 107 31.47 -5.00 -1.01
N GLY A 108 30.80 -6.01 -1.57
CA GLY A 108 31.39 -7.30 -1.94
C GLY A 108 31.41 -8.34 -0.82
N GLU A 109 31.12 -7.97 0.41
CA GLU A 109 31.11 -8.86 1.57
C GLU A 109 29.71 -9.45 1.83
N PRO A 110 29.60 -10.75 2.18
CA PRO A 110 28.32 -11.39 2.43
C PRO A 110 27.61 -10.78 3.65
N THR A 111 26.30 -10.56 3.54
CA THR A 111 25.46 -10.10 4.65
C THR A 111 24.64 -11.25 5.24
N SER A 112 23.85 -10.96 6.29
CA SER A 112 22.88 -11.92 6.84
C SER A 112 21.63 -12.10 5.97
N TYR A 113 21.50 -11.41 4.84
CA TYR A 113 20.32 -11.45 3.99
C TYR A 113 20.51 -12.37 2.80
N TYR A 114 19.46 -13.11 2.50
CA TYR A 114 19.32 -13.90 1.29
C TYR A 114 18.08 -13.41 0.56
N ALA A 115 18.10 -13.27 -0.76
CA ALA A 115 16.92 -12.88 -1.50
C ALA A 115 16.82 -13.48 -2.89
N VAL A 116 15.61 -13.48 -3.43
CA VAL A 116 15.32 -13.76 -4.84
C VAL A 116 14.15 -12.90 -5.28
N SER A 117 14.19 -12.44 -6.53
CA SER A 117 13.12 -11.65 -7.11
C SER A 117 12.49 -12.41 -8.27
N VAL A 118 11.16 -12.40 -8.35
CA VAL A 118 10.40 -13.12 -9.37
C VAL A 118 9.28 -12.26 -9.94
N LEU A 119 8.85 -12.56 -11.16
CA LEU A 119 7.64 -11.96 -11.74
C LEU A 119 6.41 -12.79 -11.43
N VAL A 120 5.39 -12.12 -10.91
CA VAL A 120 4.13 -12.73 -10.49
C VAL A 120 2.96 -11.93 -11.07
N PRO A 121 1.88 -12.55 -11.56
CA PRO A 121 0.68 -11.82 -11.97
C PRO A 121 0.12 -10.94 -10.84
N LYS A 122 -0.44 -9.79 -11.19
CA LYS A 122 -1.13 -8.87 -10.27
C LYS A 122 -2.51 -9.41 -9.86
N GLY A 123 -3.02 -8.96 -8.71
CA GLY A 123 -4.37 -9.28 -8.25
C GLY A 123 -4.54 -10.71 -7.74
N GLU A 124 -3.44 -11.40 -7.44
CA GLU A 124 -3.42 -12.77 -6.95
C GLU A 124 -3.04 -12.83 -5.47
N VAL A 125 -3.53 -13.88 -4.81
CA VAL A 125 -3.16 -14.22 -3.44
C VAL A 125 -2.28 -15.45 -3.49
N HIS A 126 -1.11 -15.38 -2.86
CA HIS A 126 -0.17 -16.49 -2.87
C HIS A 126 0.27 -16.87 -1.48
N THR A 127 0.54 -18.16 -1.31
CA THR A 127 1.14 -18.71 -0.10
C THR A 127 2.55 -19.19 -0.36
N TYR A 128 3.46 -18.99 0.59
CA TYR A 128 4.85 -19.40 0.48
C TYR A 128 5.49 -19.81 1.82
N LYS A 129 6.60 -20.54 1.69
CA LYS A 129 7.52 -20.94 2.76
C LYS A 129 8.95 -20.77 2.30
N PHE A 130 9.84 -20.51 3.24
CA PHE A 130 11.26 -20.69 3.03
C PHE A 130 11.64 -22.15 3.28
N ILE A 131 12.61 -22.64 2.52
CA ILE A 131 13.30 -23.90 2.76
C ILE A 131 14.71 -23.54 3.23
N ILE A 132 14.99 -23.81 4.49
CA ILE A 132 16.30 -23.60 5.13
C ILE A 132 16.88 -24.96 5.44
N ASP A 133 17.99 -25.32 4.81
CA ASP A 133 18.65 -26.62 4.99
C ASP A 133 17.64 -27.81 4.96
N ASN A 134 16.82 -27.85 3.90
CA ASN A 134 15.73 -28.82 3.66
C ASN A 134 14.52 -28.76 4.61
N GLN A 135 14.42 -27.76 5.48
CA GLN A 135 13.25 -27.57 6.35
C GLN A 135 12.37 -26.43 5.86
N ALA A 136 11.11 -26.75 5.57
CA ALA A 136 10.12 -25.76 5.15
C ALA A 136 9.52 -25.02 6.37
N ILE A 137 9.79 -23.72 6.46
CA ILE A 137 9.29 -22.84 7.52
C ILE A 137 8.49 -21.68 6.93
N PRO A 138 7.41 -21.21 7.60
CA PRO A 138 6.82 -19.92 7.29
C PRO A 138 7.87 -18.81 7.43
N ASP A 139 7.75 -17.76 6.62
CA ASP A 139 8.61 -16.58 6.67
C ASP A 139 8.58 -15.96 8.06
N PRO A 140 9.66 -15.98 8.85
CA PRO A 140 9.62 -15.55 10.25
C PRO A 140 9.11 -14.12 10.44
N ILE A 141 9.31 -13.23 9.46
CA ILE A 141 9.01 -11.80 9.59
C ILE A 141 7.65 -11.42 8.99
N ASN A 142 7.09 -12.21 8.08
CA ASN A 142 5.80 -11.89 7.48
C ASN A 142 4.64 -12.14 8.48
N PRO A 143 3.86 -11.10 8.87
CA PRO A 143 2.72 -11.27 9.76
C PRO A 143 1.50 -11.89 9.07
N GLN A 144 1.42 -11.83 7.75
CA GLN A 144 0.31 -12.37 6.98
C GLN A 144 0.44 -13.89 6.87
N ARG A 145 -0.44 -14.60 7.59
CA ARG A 145 -0.47 -16.06 7.65
C ARG A 145 -1.82 -16.60 7.19
N THR A 146 -1.82 -17.84 6.74
CA THR A 146 -3.04 -18.62 6.54
C THR A 146 -2.81 -20.07 6.92
N ILE A 147 -3.85 -20.73 7.40
CA ILE A 147 -3.86 -22.18 7.64
C ILE A 147 -4.66 -22.78 6.50
N LEU A 148 -4.03 -23.65 5.72
CA LEU A 148 -4.70 -24.36 4.63
C LEU A 148 -5.50 -25.55 5.18
N ASP A 149 -6.35 -26.16 4.35
CA ASP A 149 -7.21 -27.29 4.73
C ASP A 149 -6.45 -28.50 5.30
N ASN A 150 -5.15 -28.60 5.00
CA ASN A 150 -4.25 -29.62 5.56
C ASN A 150 -3.71 -29.27 6.97
N GLY A 151 -4.22 -28.21 7.59
CA GLY A 151 -3.82 -27.73 8.92
C GLY A 151 -2.42 -27.13 8.98
N LYS A 152 -1.73 -26.95 7.84
CA LYS A 152 -0.39 -26.35 7.81
C LYS A 152 -0.51 -24.84 7.69
N GLU A 153 0.22 -24.14 8.54
CA GLU A 153 0.42 -22.70 8.43
C GLU A 153 1.36 -22.39 7.26
N TRP A 154 1.02 -21.33 6.52
CA TRP A 154 1.80 -20.75 5.44
C TRP A 154 1.86 -19.23 5.61
N SER A 155 2.94 -18.63 5.13
CA SER A 155 2.99 -17.18 4.90
C SER A 155 2.15 -16.88 3.66
N ARG A 156 1.52 -15.70 3.65
CA ARG A 156 0.73 -15.22 2.52
C ARG A 156 1.25 -13.87 2.07
N PHE A 157 1.16 -13.60 0.78
CA PHE A 157 1.33 -12.25 0.24
C PHE A 157 0.30 -12.04 -0.88
N PHE A 158 0.18 -10.79 -1.28
CA PHE A 158 -0.76 -10.34 -2.29
C PHE A 158 0.02 -9.60 -3.36
N THR A 159 -0.35 -9.81 -4.62
CA THR A 159 0.16 -9.00 -5.72
C THR A 159 -0.76 -7.81 -5.97
N ASP A 160 -0.14 -6.65 -6.17
CA ASP A 160 -0.78 -5.36 -6.27
C ASP A 160 -1.37 -5.11 -7.65
N PHE A 161 -2.70 -5.02 -7.72
CA PHE A 161 -3.37 -4.23 -8.74
C PHE A 161 -3.71 -2.85 -8.15
N CYS A 162 -2.69 -2.00 -7.99
CA CYS A 162 -2.78 -0.71 -7.30
C CYS A 162 -3.63 0.37 -8.03
N THR A 163 -4.41 0.00 -9.05
CA THR A 163 -5.23 0.93 -9.84
C THR A 163 -6.70 0.54 -9.92
N GLN A 164 -7.13 -0.53 -9.22
CA GLN A 164 -8.54 -0.93 -9.19
C GLN A 164 -9.06 -1.18 -7.77
N PRO A 165 -10.35 -0.88 -7.54
CA PRO A 165 -11.06 -1.34 -6.36
C PRO A 165 -11.04 -2.87 -6.25
N LEU A 166 -10.96 -3.39 -5.02
CA LEU A 166 -10.87 -4.81 -4.69
C LEU A 166 -12.02 -5.30 -3.81
N ASN A 167 -12.42 -4.56 -2.75
CA ASN A 167 -13.39 -5.05 -1.78
C ASN A 167 -14.74 -4.33 -1.81
N PHE A 168 -14.75 -3.07 -2.24
CA PHE A 168 -15.95 -2.25 -2.21
C PHE A 168 -16.84 -2.48 -3.44
N ASP A 169 -18.14 -2.53 -3.21
CA ASP A 169 -19.12 -2.43 -4.28
C ASP A 169 -19.10 -1.00 -4.84
N ASP A 170 -19.58 -0.81 -6.07
CA ASP A 170 -19.54 0.50 -6.76
C ASP A 170 -20.13 1.64 -5.90
N TRP A 171 -21.25 1.39 -5.21
CA TRP A 171 -21.89 2.40 -4.37
C TRP A 171 -21.10 2.74 -3.11
N GLU A 172 -20.40 1.76 -2.52
CA GLU A 172 -19.54 1.97 -1.35
C GLU A 172 -18.31 2.77 -1.73
N TYR A 173 -17.73 2.43 -2.89
CA TYR A 173 -16.58 3.10 -3.45
C TYR A 173 -16.88 4.57 -3.77
N ASP A 174 -18.01 4.84 -4.44
CA ASP A 174 -18.48 6.19 -4.73
C ASP A 174 -18.72 7.01 -3.46
N LEU A 175 -19.42 6.43 -2.48
CA LEU A 175 -19.71 7.09 -1.20
C LEU A 175 -18.42 7.39 -0.43
N LEU A 176 -17.49 6.43 -0.38
CA LEU A 176 -16.18 6.62 0.23
C LEU A 176 -15.41 7.73 -0.50
N GLY A 177 -15.45 7.77 -1.83
CA GLY A 177 -14.87 8.83 -2.64
C GLY A 177 -15.38 10.21 -2.21
N ARG A 178 -16.69 10.38 -2.05
CA ARG A 178 -17.29 11.65 -1.58
C ARG A 178 -16.79 12.05 -0.20
N LEU A 179 -16.65 11.10 0.72
CA LEU A 179 -16.14 11.35 2.07
C LEU A 179 -14.66 11.74 2.07
N VAL A 180 -13.84 11.04 1.27
CA VAL A 180 -12.41 11.32 1.07
C VAL A 180 -12.19 12.72 0.50
N GLU A 181 -12.97 13.08 -0.52
CA GLU A 181 -12.92 14.40 -1.17
C GLU A 181 -13.29 15.54 -0.24
N HIS A 182 -14.18 15.29 0.73
CA HIS A 182 -14.53 16.28 1.75
C HIS A 182 -13.35 16.57 2.71
N ILE A 183 -12.52 15.57 2.98
CA ILE A 183 -11.37 15.67 3.90
C ILE A 183 -10.19 16.36 3.21
N LEU A 184 -9.98 16.08 1.92
CA LEU A 184 -8.80 16.56 1.20
C LEU A 184 -8.95 18.01 0.72
N PRO A 185 -7.85 18.78 0.65
CA PRO A 185 -7.92 20.18 0.28
C PRO A 185 -8.08 20.41 -1.24
N PHE A 186 -8.16 19.35 -2.05
CA PHE A 186 -8.21 19.42 -3.51
C PHE A 186 -9.56 19.88 -4.08
N ARG A 187 -10.63 19.85 -3.29
CA ARG A 187 -11.94 20.41 -3.66
C ARG A 187 -12.09 21.92 -3.36
N THR A 188 -11.06 22.57 -2.79
CA THR A 188 -11.04 24.04 -2.71
C THR A 188 -10.80 24.63 -4.10
N GLU A 189 -11.22 25.87 -4.36
CA GLU A 189 -10.96 26.53 -5.65
C GLU A 189 -9.46 26.53 -5.99
N GLU A 190 -8.62 26.87 -5.01
CA GLU A 190 -7.16 26.79 -5.12
C GLU A 190 -6.66 25.37 -5.37
N GLY A 191 -7.20 24.37 -4.66
CA GLY A 191 -6.85 22.97 -4.80
C GLY A 191 -7.21 22.40 -6.17
N GLN A 192 -8.39 22.73 -6.68
CA GLN A 192 -8.85 22.31 -8.00
C GLN A 192 -8.03 22.98 -9.10
N ASN A 193 -7.72 24.27 -8.94
CA ASN A 193 -6.82 25.00 -9.83
C ASN A 193 -5.41 24.39 -9.83
N PHE A 194 -4.91 23.92 -8.69
CA PHE A 194 -3.66 23.17 -8.61
C PHE A 194 -3.75 21.85 -9.38
N VAL A 195 -4.72 21.00 -9.04
CA VAL A 195 -4.92 19.67 -9.65
C VAL A 195 -5.02 19.78 -11.17
N ASN A 196 -5.86 20.69 -11.66
CA ASN A 196 -6.05 20.92 -13.08
C ASN A 196 -4.75 21.37 -13.75
N ARG A 197 -3.99 22.31 -13.17
CA ARG A 197 -2.71 22.75 -13.74
C ARG A 197 -1.68 21.63 -13.74
N TYR A 198 -1.60 20.85 -12.66
CA TYR A 198 -0.59 19.81 -12.48
C TYR A 198 -0.78 18.67 -13.47
N TYR A 199 -1.98 18.08 -13.56
CA TYR A 199 -2.24 16.98 -14.50
C TYR A 199 -2.13 17.44 -15.96
N ASN A 200 -2.64 18.64 -16.31
CA ASN A 200 -2.45 19.19 -17.66
C ASN A 200 -0.96 19.42 -18.01
N SER A 201 -0.10 19.65 -17.00
CA SER A 201 1.34 19.79 -17.22
C SER A 201 2.04 18.44 -17.40
N LEU A 202 1.58 17.40 -16.70
CA LEU A 202 2.05 16.03 -16.89
C LEU A 202 1.67 15.52 -18.28
N ASP A 203 0.41 15.67 -18.70
CA ASP A 203 -0.06 15.25 -20.03
C ASP A 203 0.75 15.87 -21.18
N ARG A 204 1.24 17.10 -21.00
CA ARG A 204 2.08 17.80 -21.98
C ARG A 204 3.54 17.37 -21.97
N GLN A 205 4.05 16.91 -20.82
CA GLN A 205 5.40 16.36 -20.69
C GLN A 205 5.45 14.88 -21.13
N ASP A 206 4.37 14.13 -20.91
CA ASP A 206 4.24 12.69 -21.19
C ASP A 206 3.82 12.35 -22.63
N ALA A 207 3.64 13.36 -23.50
CA ALA A 207 3.50 13.11 -24.94
C ALA A 207 4.74 12.40 -25.56
N GLU A 208 5.88 12.39 -24.84
CA GLU A 208 7.11 11.67 -25.23
C GLU A 208 7.41 10.42 -24.38
N THR A 209 6.72 10.18 -23.27
CA THR A 209 6.91 9.01 -22.40
C THR A 209 5.58 8.39 -22.00
N GLN A 210 5.27 7.25 -22.61
CA GLN A 210 4.09 6.44 -22.31
C GLN A 210 4.09 6.04 -20.83
N VAL A 211 3.32 6.74 -19.99
CA VAL A 211 2.83 6.25 -18.70
C VAL A 211 1.43 5.70 -18.96
N PRO A 212 1.28 4.42 -19.32
CA PRO A 212 -0.02 3.88 -19.63
C PRO A 212 -0.73 3.63 -18.30
N TYR A 213 -1.92 4.20 -18.15
CA TYR A 213 -2.89 3.92 -17.08
C TYR A 213 -2.74 4.65 -15.74
N ALA A 214 -2.28 5.91 -15.74
CA ALA A 214 -2.77 6.89 -14.75
C ALA A 214 -4.23 7.30 -15.08
N TYR A 215 -5.16 6.35 -15.18
CA TYR A 215 -6.61 6.61 -15.28
C TYR A 215 -7.18 6.63 -13.85
N LYS A 216 -8.06 7.52 -13.41
CA LYS A 216 -8.97 8.48 -14.08
C LYS A 216 -8.84 9.88 -13.46
N LEU A 217 -9.13 10.89 -14.28
CA LEU A 217 -9.40 12.28 -13.92
C LEU A 217 -10.47 12.50 -12.82
N ASP A 218 -11.14 11.43 -12.37
CA ASP A 218 -12.24 11.48 -11.40
C ASP A 218 -11.77 11.35 -9.93
N GLU A 219 -10.58 10.80 -9.67
CA GLU A 219 -9.98 10.77 -8.32
C GLU A 219 -8.81 11.72 -8.21
N SER A 220 -9.01 12.85 -7.52
CA SER A 220 -8.02 13.93 -7.44
C SER A 220 -6.61 13.49 -7.02
N VAL A 221 -6.49 12.49 -6.13
CA VAL A 221 -5.18 11.92 -5.71
C VAL A 221 -5.17 10.39 -5.44
N GLY A 222 -6.23 9.64 -5.76
CA GLY A 222 -6.26 8.17 -5.59
C GLY A 222 -6.44 7.65 -4.15
N ALA A 223 -6.80 8.50 -3.19
CA ALA A 223 -6.88 8.09 -1.78
C ALA A 223 -7.98 7.06 -1.49
N THR A 224 -9.05 7.00 -2.30
CA THR A 224 -10.12 5.99 -2.18
C THR A 224 -9.59 4.60 -2.54
N ASN A 225 -8.91 4.50 -3.68
CA ASN A 225 -8.25 3.27 -4.11
C ASN A 225 -7.17 2.81 -3.11
N PHE A 226 -6.40 3.74 -2.53
CA PHE A 226 -5.48 3.39 -1.44
C PHE A 226 -6.20 2.74 -0.26
N ILE A 227 -7.32 3.33 0.20
CA ILE A 227 -8.11 2.80 1.32
C ILE A 227 -8.58 1.38 1.01
N ASP A 228 -9.13 1.14 -0.17
CA ASP A 228 -9.61 -0.19 -0.54
C ASP A 228 -8.48 -1.23 -0.58
N ASN A 229 -7.33 -0.86 -1.14
CA ASN A 229 -6.16 -1.74 -1.21
C ASN A 229 -5.63 -2.13 0.18
N ILE A 230 -5.52 -1.18 1.12
CA ILE A 230 -5.07 -1.53 2.48
C ILE A 230 -6.11 -2.37 3.23
N LEU A 231 -7.41 -2.17 2.98
CA LEU A 231 -8.49 -2.95 3.61
C LEU A 231 -8.62 -4.36 3.01
N ALA A 232 -8.12 -4.60 1.79
CA ALA A 232 -8.00 -5.97 1.28
C ALA A 232 -6.94 -6.78 2.06
N ARG A 233 -6.02 -6.12 2.78
CA ARG A 233 -4.73 -6.72 3.16
C ARG A 233 -4.25 -6.29 4.54
N GLU A 234 -3.46 -5.22 4.64
CA GLU A 234 -2.75 -4.78 5.85
C GLU A 234 -3.72 -4.44 6.97
N GLU A 235 -4.82 -3.79 6.60
CA GLU A 235 -5.84 -3.26 7.49
C GLU A 235 -7.17 -4.00 7.31
N ASN A 236 -7.13 -5.27 6.87
CA ASN A 236 -8.32 -6.08 6.61
C ASN A 236 -9.25 -6.25 7.82
N HIS A 237 -8.70 -6.16 9.03
CA HIS A 237 -9.49 -6.16 10.27
C HIS A 237 -10.46 -4.96 10.36
N TYR A 238 -10.21 -3.87 9.64
CA TYR A 238 -11.12 -2.73 9.53
C TYR A 238 -12.08 -2.82 8.34
N LEU A 239 -11.98 -3.82 7.46
CA LEU A 239 -12.88 -3.92 6.30
C LEU A 239 -14.35 -3.99 6.74
N VAL A 240 -14.63 -4.79 7.77
CA VAL A 240 -15.97 -4.91 8.34
C VAL A 240 -16.48 -3.59 8.91
N ASP A 241 -15.61 -2.81 9.56
CA ASP A 241 -15.95 -1.49 10.10
C ASP A 241 -16.37 -0.54 8.98
N TYR A 242 -15.62 -0.54 7.87
CA TYR A 242 -15.97 0.25 6.69
C TYR A 242 -17.31 -0.16 6.09
N LYS A 243 -17.54 -1.46 5.88
CA LYS A 243 -18.82 -1.97 5.35
C LYS A 243 -20.01 -1.52 6.22
N ILE A 244 -19.91 -1.70 7.54
CA ILE A 244 -20.96 -1.29 8.48
C ILE A 244 -21.16 0.23 8.44
N CYS A 245 -20.07 1.00 8.51
CA CYS A 245 -20.16 2.45 8.60
C CYS A 245 -20.65 3.10 7.30
N LEU A 246 -20.25 2.59 6.12
CA LEU A 246 -20.74 3.08 4.83
C LEU A 246 -22.23 2.78 4.66
N GLU A 247 -22.71 1.60 5.05
CA GLU A 247 -24.15 1.28 5.09
C GLU A 247 -24.93 2.25 6.01
N GLN A 248 -24.38 2.55 7.19
CA GLN A 248 -24.99 3.50 8.10
C GLN A 248 -25.01 4.93 7.55
N ILE A 249 -23.94 5.36 6.89
CA ILE A 249 -23.85 6.69 6.26
C ILE A 249 -24.84 6.79 5.10
N ASP A 250 -24.90 5.80 4.20
CA ASP A 250 -25.87 5.74 3.10
C ASP A 250 -27.30 5.87 3.65
N ARG A 251 -27.64 5.09 4.67
CA ARG A 251 -28.96 5.16 5.33
C ARG A 251 -29.25 6.55 5.91
N VAL A 252 -28.30 7.13 6.64
CA VAL A 252 -28.47 8.46 7.26
C VAL A 252 -28.66 9.53 6.19
N LEU A 253 -27.89 9.48 5.10
CA LEU A 253 -28.02 10.40 3.98
C LEU A 253 -29.37 10.25 3.27
N ARG A 254 -29.79 9.02 2.95
CA ARG A 254 -31.11 8.75 2.34
C ARG A 254 -32.28 9.17 3.23
N GLN A 255 -32.13 9.13 4.55
CA GLN A 255 -33.14 9.66 5.47
C GLN A 255 -33.24 11.19 5.42
N ARG A 256 -32.13 11.89 5.19
CA ARG A 256 -32.10 13.35 5.04
C ARG A 256 -32.67 13.80 3.70
N ASN A 257 -32.36 13.08 2.63
CA ASN A 257 -32.89 13.34 1.31
C ASN A 257 -33.18 12.03 0.55
N PRO A 258 -34.43 11.56 0.55
CA PRO A 258 -34.82 10.32 -0.12
C PRO A 258 -34.79 10.38 -1.65
N PHE A 259 -34.67 11.57 -2.25
CA PHE A 259 -34.85 11.78 -3.69
C PHE A 259 -33.54 11.87 -4.48
N VAL A 260 -32.40 11.89 -3.80
CA VAL A 260 -31.08 12.03 -4.40
C VAL A 260 -30.20 10.91 -3.86
N ASP A 261 -29.47 10.23 -4.74
CA ASP A 261 -28.53 9.21 -4.29
C ASP A 261 -27.37 9.85 -3.51
N PRO A 262 -26.86 9.19 -2.45
CA PRO A 262 -25.79 9.76 -1.63
C PRO A 262 -24.57 10.26 -2.41
N ASN A 263 -24.16 9.59 -3.49
CA ASN A 263 -23.04 10.03 -4.32
C ASN A 263 -23.27 11.41 -4.97
N GLU A 264 -24.52 11.76 -5.30
CA GLU A 264 -24.93 13.02 -5.92
C GLU A 264 -25.37 14.09 -4.91
N MET A 265 -25.43 13.78 -3.61
CA MET A 265 -25.93 14.72 -2.61
C MET A 265 -25.09 16.00 -2.52
N PRO A 266 -25.72 17.16 -2.21
CA PRO A 266 -25.01 18.42 -2.03
C PRO A 266 -23.92 18.36 -0.98
N ARG A 267 -22.87 19.18 -1.14
CA ARG A 267 -21.72 19.24 -0.23
C ARG A 267 -22.15 19.55 1.20
N GLU A 268 -23.18 20.36 1.37
CA GLU A 268 -23.70 20.81 2.67
C GLU A 268 -24.16 19.64 3.52
N MET A 269 -24.77 18.60 2.92
CA MET A 269 -25.19 17.41 3.66
C MET A 269 -24.01 16.62 4.23
N TYR A 270 -22.91 16.55 3.47
CA TYR A 270 -21.67 15.94 3.92
C TYR A 270 -20.97 16.77 5.00
N VAL A 271 -21.01 18.11 4.89
CA VAL A 271 -20.49 19.02 5.95
C VAL A 271 -21.23 18.79 7.26
N GLU A 272 -22.56 18.70 7.22
CA GLU A 272 -23.39 18.45 8.39
C GLU A 272 -23.14 17.07 8.99
N LEU A 273 -23.13 16.02 8.17
CA LEU A 273 -22.79 14.66 8.59
C LEU A 273 -21.41 14.62 9.27
N TYR A 274 -20.41 15.26 8.68
CA TYR A 274 -19.06 15.30 9.21
C TYR A 274 -18.98 16.01 10.56
N LYS A 275 -19.72 17.12 10.72
CA LYS A 275 -19.85 17.84 11.98
C LYS A 275 -20.46 16.96 13.06
N GLU A 276 -21.54 16.24 12.75
CA GLU A 276 -22.19 15.31 13.68
C GLU A 276 -21.32 14.10 14.05
N MET A 277 -20.62 13.52 13.08
CA MET A 277 -19.64 12.46 13.34
C MET A 277 -18.52 12.97 14.25
N SER A 278 -18.09 14.23 14.09
CA SER A 278 -17.05 14.84 14.92
C SER A 278 -17.47 15.05 16.39
N THR A 279 -18.77 15.12 16.66
CA THR A 279 -19.34 15.21 18.01
C THR A 279 -19.81 13.87 18.56
N ASP A 280 -19.52 12.77 17.84
CA ASP A 280 -19.96 11.39 18.16
C ASP A 280 -21.49 11.22 18.27
N ASN A 281 -22.24 12.11 17.62
CA ASN A 281 -23.69 12.18 17.70
C ASN A 281 -24.29 12.46 16.32
N VAL A 282 -24.57 11.40 15.58
CA VAL A 282 -25.22 11.43 14.27
C VAL A 282 -26.65 10.94 14.41
N ASN A 283 -27.61 11.76 13.99
CA ASN A 283 -29.02 11.36 14.01
C ASN A 283 -29.24 10.20 13.01
N GLY A 284 -29.87 9.12 13.47
CA GLY A 284 -30.08 7.90 12.68
C GLY A 284 -28.91 6.91 12.69
N TRP A 285 -27.84 7.15 13.47
CA TRP A 285 -26.75 6.20 13.66
C TRP A 285 -27.12 5.10 14.67
N ASP A 286 -26.90 3.85 14.30
CA ASP A 286 -27.14 2.68 15.12
C ASP A 286 -25.87 2.31 15.90
N LYS A 287 -25.81 2.76 17.16
CA LYS A 287 -24.69 2.48 18.07
C LYS A 287 -24.56 1.00 18.47
N SER A 288 -25.60 0.19 18.24
CA SER A 288 -25.51 -1.27 18.46
C SER A 288 -24.73 -1.98 17.35
N LYS A 289 -24.77 -1.44 16.13
CA LYS A 289 -23.99 -1.93 14.98
C LYS A 289 -22.56 -1.38 14.97
N TYR A 290 -22.38 -0.10 15.31
CA TYR A 290 -21.06 0.52 15.43
C TYR A 290 -21.07 1.64 16.47
N ASN A 291 -20.32 1.47 17.55
CA ASN A 291 -20.52 2.28 18.75
C ASN A 291 -20.22 3.78 18.59
N SER A 292 -19.21 4.14 17.78
CA SER A 292 -18.71 5.52 17.71
C SER A 292 -18.50 6.00 16.27
N PRO A 293 -19.39 6.86 15.72
CA PRO A 293 -19.12 7.52 14.44
C PRO A 293 -17.86 8.41 14.47
N LEU A 294 -17.48 8.94 15.64
CA LEU A 294 -16.22 9.68 15.79
C LEU A 294 -14.99 8.78 15.59
N HIS A 295 -15.04 7.54 16.09
CA HIS A 295 -13.95 6.59 15.88
C HIS A 295 -13.76 6.28 14.39
N PHE A 296 -14.85 5.97 13.69
CA PHE A 296 -14.80 5.74 12.23
C PHE A 296 -14.30 6.97 11.48
N LEU A 297 -14.76 8.18 11.85
CA LEU A 297 -14.28 9.42 11.25
C LEU A 297 -12.76 9.61 11.41
N ARG A 298 -12.20 9.25 12.57
CA ARG A 298 -10.75 9.33 12.82
C ARG A 298 -9.98 8.31 11.98
N LEU A 299 -10.50 7.08 11.89
CA LEU A 299 -9.94 6.03 11.03
C LEU A 299 -9.92 6.45 9.56
N LEU A 300 -11.06 6.94 9.06
CA LEU A 300 -11.21 7.45 7.70
C LEU A 300 -10.19 8.57 7.43
N ARG A 301 -10.10 9.59 8.30
CA ARG A 301 -9.11 10.66 8.16
C ARG A 301 -7.67 10.13 8.08
N ARG A 302 -7.31 9.20 8.96
CA ARG A 302 -5.97 8.59 8.97
C ARG A 302 -5.66 7.96 7.62
N HIS A 303 -6.57 7.15 7.09
CA HIS A 303 -6.34 6.49 5.80
C HIS A 303 -6.38 7.46 4.63
N THR A 304 -7.28 8.45 4.63
CA THR A 304 -7.34 9.49 3.60
C THR A 304 -6.04 10.29 3.51
N TYR A 305 -5.52 10.79 4.64
CA TYR A 305 -4.25 11.53 4.65
C TYR A 305 -3.07 10.64 4.28
N THR A 306 -3.06 9.39 4.77
CA THR A 306 -2.00 8.44 4.41
C THR A 306 -2.04 8.16 2.92
N GLY A 307 -3.19 7.85 2.34
CA GLY A 307 -3.32 7.60 0.90
C GLY A 307 -2.95 8.79 0.03
N ALA A 308 -3.35 10.00 0.41
CA ALA A 308 -3.05 11.21 -0.38
C ALA A 308 -1.56 11.57 -0.43
N PHE A 309 -0.77 11.20 0.59
CA PHE A 309 0.63 11.62 0.73
C PHE A 309 1.63 10.46 0.88
N ALA A 310 1.15 9.22 0.84
CA ALA A 310 2.00 8.04 0.77
C ALA A 310 2.68 7.95 -0.60
N HIS A 311 3.57 6.97 -0.71
CA HIS A 311 4.23 6.66 -1.97
C HIS A 311 3.20 6.16 -3.01
N PRO A 312 3.26 6.62 -4.28
CA PRO A 312 2.23 6.29 -5.28
C PRO A 312 2.00 4.79 -5.51
N LYS A 313 3.06 3.97 -5.48
CA LYS A 313 2.99 2.51 -5.51
C LYS A 313 1.95 1.83 -4.59
N TYR A 314 1.51 2.47 -3.50
CA TYR A 314 0.48 1.89 -2.61
C TYR A 314 -0.96 2.18 -3.09
N GLY A 315 -1.14 2.73 -4.29
CA GLY A 315 -2.45 3.00 -4.88
C GLY A 315 -3.07 4.35 -4.50
N GLY A 316 -2.32 5.21 -3.81
CA GLY A 316 -2.69 6.60 -3.51
C GLY A 316 -1.71 7.59 -4.13
N ASN A 317 -1.79 8.88 -3.80
CA ASN A 317 -0.90 9.95 -4.29
C ASN A 317 -0.61 9.86 -5.80
N VAL A 318 -1.65 9.65 -6.61
CA VAL A 318 -1.53 9.40 -8.06
C VAL A 318 -0.73 10.52 -8.73
N GLY A 319 0.22 10.15 -9.59
CA GLY A 319 1.13 11.10 -10.25
C GLY A 319 1.97 11.94 -9.29
N ALA A 320 2.14 11.50 -8.03
CA ALA A 320 2.75 12.27 -6.94
C ALA A 320 2.05 13.61 -6.66
N ALA A 321 0.76 13.75 -6.98
CA ALA A 321 0.01 15.00 -6.88
C ALA A 321 -0.04 15.58 -5.45
N GLY A 322 -0.15 14.74 -4.43
CA GLY A 322 -0.06 15.15 -3.03
C GLY A 322 1.33 15.67 -2.66
N TRP A 323 2.40 15.06 -3.18
CA TRP A 323 3.76 15.57 -2.95
C TRP A 323 4.02 16.88 -3.69
N ALA A 324 3.56 17.00 -4.94
CA ALA A 324 3.62 18.24 -5.70
C ALA A 324 2.85 19.37 -5.01
N TYR A 325 1.69 19.07 -4.43
CA TYR A 325 0.90 20.01 -3.66
C TYR A 325 1.65 20.51 -2.42
N LEU A 326 2.30 19.61 -1.67
CA LEU A 326 3.15 19.98 -0.53
C LEU A 326 4.35 20.83 -0.98
N ALA A 327 5.00 20.49 -2.09
CA ALA A 327 6.11 21.28 -2.64
C ALA A 327 5.70 22.69 -3.06
N GLU A 328 4.46 22.88 -3.54
CA GLU A 328 3.97 24.20 -3.91
C GLU A 328 3.66 25.06 -2.68
N ARG A 329 3.19 24.46 -1.59
CA ARG A 329 2.74 25.18 -0.39
C ARG A 329 3.80 25.35 0.70
N LEU A 330 4.70 24.38 0.85
CA LEU A 330 5.77 24.44 1.84
C LEU A 330 6.96 25.16 1.20
N ARG A 331 6.95 26.49 1.26
CA ARG A 331 8.02 27.35 0.74
C ARG A 331 8.65 28.18 1.84
N ASP A 332 9.94 28.47 1.68
CA ASP A 332 10.65 29.45 2.50
C ASP A 332 10.27 30.89 2.10
N GLU A 333 10.81 31.87 2.83
CA GLU A 333 10.59 33.30 2.56
C GLU A 333 11.08 33.75 1.18
N ASN A 334 11.98 32.98 0.55
CA ASN A 334 12.52 33.23 -0.77
C ASN A 334 11.72 32.54 -1.89
N GLY A 335 10.64 31.83 -1.54
CA GLY A 335 9.81 31.07 -2.48
C GLY A 335 10.42 29.73 -2.90
N THR A 336 11.50 29.27 -2.27
CA THR A 336 12.11 27.95 -2.49
C THR A 336 11.31 26.88 -1.77
N THR A 337 11.07 25.73 -2.41
CA THR A 337 10.37 24.62 -1.75
C THR A 337 11.20 24.06 -0.58
N LEU A 338 10.55 23.91 0.58
CA LEU A 338 11.05 23.19 1.75
C LEU A 338 10.76 21.68 1.65
N PHE A 339 9.93 21.27 0.69
CA PHE A 339 9.57 19.89 0.43
C PHE A 339 10.01 19.49 -0.99
N ASP A 340 11.33 19.40 -1.18
CA ASP A 340 11.92 18.92 -2.44
C ASP A 340 11.89 17.39 -2.50
N TRP A 341 10.68 16.86 -2.71
CA TRP A 341 10.47 15.43 -2.85
C TRP A 341 11.22 14.86 -4.05
N ARG A 342 11.40 15.64 -5.14
CA ARG A 342 12.12 15.20 -6.34
C ARG A 342 13.59 14.89 -6.09
N ARG A 343 14.24 15.61 -5.17
CA ARG A 343 15.58 15.26 -4.67
C ARG A 343 15.58 14.11 -3.67
N SER A 344 14.50 13.96 -2.92
CA SER A 344 14.34 12.95 -1.87
C SER A 344 13.90 11.58 -2.40
N ILE A 345 13.55 11.50 -3.69
CA ILE A 345 13.52 10.23 -4.39
C ILE A 345 14.99 9.80 -4.60
N GLU A 346 15.61 9.29 -3.54
CA GLU A 346 16.95 8.69 -3.57
C GLU A 346 16.91 7.39 -4.35
N LYS A 347 17.99 6.97 -5.01
CA LYS A 347 18.09 5.58 -5.50
C LYS A 347 17.88 4.64 -4.31
N PRO A 348 16.84 3.78 -4.34
CA PRO A 348 16.29 3.13 -5.53
C PRO A 348 14.97 3.72 -6.06
N LEU A 349 14.49 4.84 -5.53
CA LEU A 349 13.21 5.45 -5.86
C LEU A 349 13.32 6.67 -6.80
N GLY A 350 14.50 7.29 -7.02
CA GLY A 350 14.68 8.32 -8.07
C GLY A 350 15.80 8.02 -9.08
N ILE A 351 15.80 8.70 -10.24
CA ILE A 351 16.59 8.44 -11.47
C ILE A 351 16.87 6.94 -11.74
N ASN A 352 15.96 6.10 -11.27
CA ASN A 352 15.96 4.68 -11.47
C ASN A 352 15.16 4.45 -12.75
N SER A 353 15.78 3.83 -13.75
CA SER A 353 15.13 3.43 -14.99
C SER A 353 13.91 2.55 -14.78
N ASP A 354 13.81 1.94 -13.59
CA ASP A 354 12.81 0.92 -13.25
C ASP A 354 11.65 1.48 -12.41
N TYR A 355 11.65 2.79 -12.09
CA TYR A 355 10.60 3.42 -11.28
C TYR A 355 9.53 4.06 -12.16
N HIS A 356 8.30 3.51 -12.13
CA HIS A 356 7.19 3.93 -13.00
C HIS A 356 5.94 4.42 -12.25
N GLY A 357 6.06 4.76 -10.95
CA GLY A 357 4.95 5.20 -10.09
C GLY A 357 4.64 4.21 -8.96
#